data_AF-A0A167PF93-F1
#
_entry.id   AF-A0A167PF93-F1
#
_cell.length_a   1.000
_cell.length_b   1.000
_cell.length_c   1.000
_cell.angle_alpha   90.00
_cell.angle_beta   90.00
_cell.angle_gamma   90.00
#
_symmetry.space_group_name_H-M   'P 1'
#
loop_
_entity.id
_entity.type
_entity.pdbx_description
1 polymer ?
#
loop_
_entity_poly.entity_id
_entity_poly.type
_entity_poly.pdbx_seq_one_letter_code
_entity_poly.pdbx_strand_id
1 'polypeptide(L)'
;MSTLLRGLTETTRRYALLGFTSFGGPNVHFLILHALFITRFHWIDESEFADLLAIGTASPGPASTSMAYSIALLRWGVVCATWAVTLWILPGAVGMFGLAMGVRQIAESLPDVVYRLLTGINAAAVGLIFESAYNLSPKTITDKVTLLITFFSAAVSTIYSSQWLFPVIMVSGGAVTLIWDRLGLSRAWTRMLASFKPRPRQPLPSSTAPETVEMGPIGGSELSAAHGQSARTTGHDVPPEQSQSKDEPEGLSREEPVEAHSNHVPSIKVGILWLALFFSGFITTLLTSALIPDAPLALHLLRTFLLAGTIIFGGGPVVIPLLAEYVVTPGWVSSRDFLLGLAVQQGLPGPNFNFAVYLGALTLGSNPFAGALLAGLGIFLPGLAIRTGILPFWSLLRRRPSIRAVLRGVAPAAVGLIWSALFRLSQIAVVNGDGSQSITQAPYYVVVAAASFVVCEWFKWPPFVGVIAGAVAGVLDWWVGGMPA
;
A
#
# COMPACT_ATOMS: atom_id res chain seq x y z
N MET A 1 32.42 21.10 -7.58
CA MET A 1 31.77 19.77 -7.58
C MET A 1 30.67 19.80 -8.62
N SER A 2 30.57 18.85 -9.56
CA SER A 2 29.49 18.87 -10.56
C SER A 2 28.12 18.84 -9.87
N THR A 3 27.09 19.45 -10.47
CA THR A 3 25.71 19.47 -9.93
C THR A 3 25.23 18.06 -9.55
N LEU A 4 25.62 17.07 -10.35
CA LEU A 4 25.35 15.65 -10.10
C LEU A 4 26.05 15.13 -8.83
N LEU A 5 27.34 15.42 -8.63
CA LEU A 5 28.07 15.00 -7.43
C LEU A 5 27.51 15.63 -6.16
N ARG A 6 27.07 16.90 -6.21
CA ARG A 6 26.35 17.55 -5.11
C ARG A 6 25.04 16.83 -4.80
N GLY A 7 24.24 16.55 -5.84
CA GLY A 7 22.99 15.81 -5.68
C GLY A 7 23.19 14.42 -5.09
N LEU A 8 24.14 13.63 -5.60
CA LEU A 8 24.43 12.30 -5.05
C LEU A 8 24.89 12.36 -3.59
N THR A 9 25.72 13.34 -3.23
CA THR A 9 26.20 13.51 -1.85
C THR A 9 25.05 13.87 -0.91
N GLU A 10 24.20 14.82 -1.30
CA GLU A 10 23.05 15.21 -0.51
C GLU A 10 22.04 14.07 -0.38
N THR A 11 21.68 13.42 -1.50
CA THR A 11 20.81 12.25 -1.50
C THR A 11 21.35 11.17 -0.57
N THR A 12 22.65 10.88 -0.62
CA THR A 12 23.26 9.89 0.26
C THR A 12 23.08 10.27 1.72
N ARG A 13 23.40 11.52 2.10
CA ARG A 13 23.28 11.99 3.49
C ARG A 13 21.84 11.94 4.01
N ARG A 14 20.84 12.22 3.16
CA ARG A 14 19.42 12.28 3.56
C ARG A 14 18.70 10.93 3.49
N TYR A 15 19.12 10.02 2.61
CA TYR A 15 18.46 8.73 2.39
C TYR A 15 19.18 7.52 3.01
N ALA A 16 20.49 7.58 3.29
CA ALA A 16 21.24 6.39 3.71
C ALA A 16 20.68 5.71 4.97
N LEU A 17 20.15 6.48 5.92
CA LEU A 17 19.58 5.93 7.15
C LEU A 17 18.17 5.38 6.97
N LEU A 18 17.43 5.80 5.93
CA LEU A 18 16.04 5.40 5.73
C LEU A 18 15.90 3.88 5.59
N GLY A 19 16.84 3.22 4.91
CA GLY A 19 16.83 1.76 4.76
C GLY A 19 17.05 1.01 6.07
N PHE A 20 17.61 1.65 7.10
CA PHE A 20 17.83 1.06 8.43
C PHE A 20 16.76 1.44 9.45
N THR A 21 16.08 2.57 9.27
CA THR A 21 15.16 3.12 10.29
C THR A 21 13.68 3.09 9.90
N SER A 22 13.35 2.77 8.65
CA SER A 22 11.96 2.79 8.18
C SER A 22 11.24 1.46 8.50
N PHE A 23 10.79 1.29 9.73
CA PHE A 23 9.97 0.16 10.16
C PHE A 23 8.47 0.48 10.02
N GLY A 24 7.63 -0.56 9.99
CA GLY A 24 6.17 -0.39 10.12
C GLY A 24 5.39 -0.29 8.80
N GLY A 25 6.03 -0.54 7.66
CA GLY A 25 5.35 -0.70 6.37
C GLY A 25 4.83 0.62 5.77
N PRO A 26 4.02 0.56 4.70
CA PRO A 26 3.75 1.71 3.83
C PRO A 26 3.14 2.93 4.53
N ASN A 27 2.19 2.72 5.45
CA ASN A 27 1.53 3.83 6.16
C ASN A 27 2.54 4.60 7.01
N VAL A 28 3.42 3.89 7.72
CA VAL A 28 4.47 4.51 8.53
C VAL A 28 5.53 5.15 7.64
N HIS A 29 5.87 4.53 6.51
CA HIS A 29 6.83 5.12 5.57
C HIS A 29 6.35 6.48 5.04
N PHE A 30 5.05 6.64 4.75
CA PHE A 30 4.52 7.94 4.33
C PHE A 30 4.66 9.00 5.43
N LEU A 31 4.41 8.63 6.68
CA LEU A 31 4.61 9.53 7.82
C LEU A 31 6.09 9.90 8.01
N ILE A 32 7.01 8.93 7.86
CA ILE A 32 8.45 9.17 7.93
C ILE A 32 8.89 10.10 6.80
N LEU A 33 8.46 9.85 5.56
CA LEU A 33 8.80 10.69 4.42
C LEU A 33 8.22 12.10 4.55
N HIS A 34 7.01 12.24 5.08
CA HIS A 34 6.38 13.54 5.38
C HIS A 34 7.21 14.31 6.42
N ALA A 35 7.50 13.69 7.56
CA ALA A 35 8.28 14.31 8.63
C ALA A 35 9.68 14.73 8.16
N LEU A 36 10.33 13.91 7.34
CA LEU A 36 11.68 14.22 6.84
C LEU A 36 11.68 15.27 5.75
N PHE A 37 10.87 15.11 4.70
CA PHE A 37 11.00 15.92 3.48
C PHE A 37 10.08 17.14 3.45
N ILE A 38 9.05 17.20 4.28
CA ILE A 38 8.25 18.41 4.47
C ILE A 38 8.68 19.15 5.73
N THR A 39 8.71 18.46 6.88
CA THR A 39 8.89 19.15 8.17
C THR A 39 10.35 19.44 8.49
N ARG A 40 11.27 18.50 8.22
CA ARG A 40 12.68 18.63 8.63
C ARG A 40 13.57 19.23 7.55
N PHE A 41 13.48 18.74 6.31
CA PHE A 41 14.37 19.12 5.21
C PHE A 41 13.74 20.16 4.28
N HIS A 42 12.41 20.35 4.34
CA HIS A 42 11.67 21.29 3.50
C HIS A 42 11.98 21.15 1.99
N TRP A 43 12.10 19.91 1.51
CA TRP A 43 12.34 19.61 0.09
C TRP A 43 11.09 19.78 -0.77
N ILE A 44 9.91 19.53 -0.19
CA ILE A 44 8.61 19.62 -0.84
C ILE A 44 7.56 20.18 0.12
N ASP A 45 6.49 20.76 -0.42
CA ASP A 45 5.35 21.24 0.36
C ASP A 45 4.21 20.20 0.51
N GLU A 46 3.19 20.53 1.30
CA GLU A 46 2.03 19.66 1.54
C GLU A 46 1.23 19.34 0.26
N SER A 47 1.16 20.30 -0.66
CA SER A 47 0.44 20.14 -1.93
C SER A 47 1.18 19.21 -2.88
N GLU A 48 2.50 19.34 -2.96
CA GLU A 48 3.39 18.46 -3.71
C GLU A 48 3.37 17.05 -3.11
N PHE A 49 3.43 16.92 -1.78
CA PHE A 49 3.33 15.62 -1.11
C PHE A 49 2.01 14.92 -1.41
N ALA A 50 0.88 15.64 -1.31
CA ALA A 50 -0.44 15.10 -1.63
C ALA A 50 -0.54 14.68 -3.11
N ASP A 51 0.04 15.46 -4.03
CA ASP A 51 0.10 15.12 -5.44
C ASP A 51 0.97 13.88 -5.69
N LEU A 52 2.14 13.78 -5.06
CA LEU A 52 3.01 12.61 -5.15
C LEU A 52 2.33 11.35 -4.58
N LEU A 53 1.61 11.48 -3.47
CA LEU A 53 0.83 10.39 -2.87
C LEU A 53 -0.29 9.94 -3.80
N ALA A 54 -1.03 10.88 -4.40
CA ALA A 54 -2.11 10.59 -5.34
C ALA A 54 -1.59 9.86 -6.60
N ILE A 55 -0.45 10.26 -7.14
CA ILE A 55 0.19 9.50 -8.23
C ILE A 55 0.62 8.13 -7.72
N GLY A 56 1.20 8.06 -6.51
CA GLY A 56 1.82 6.85 -5.97
C GLY A 56 0.84 5.71 -5.73
N THR A 57 -0.39 6.05 -5.37
CA THR A 57 -1.48 5.09 -5.21
C THR A 57 -2.18 4.78 -6.53
N ALA A 58 -2.15 5.71 -7.50
CA ALA A 58 -2.73 5.54 -8.83
C ALA A 58 -1.83 4.80 -9.82
N SER A 59 -0.51 4.82 -9.63
CA SER A 59 0.46 4.12 -10.47
C SER A 59 0.85 2.76 -9.89
N PRO A 60 1.18 1.77 -10.72
CA PRO A 60 1.74 0.52 -10.24
C PRO A 60 3.11 0.70 -9.55
N GLY A 61 3.44 -0.26 -8.69
CA GLY A 61 4.67 -0.35 -7.94
C GLY A 61 4.50 -0.11 -6.42
N PRO A 62 5.57 -0.34 -5.64
CA PRO A 62 5.56 -0.09 -4.20
C PRO A 62 5.38 1.40 -3.89
N ALA A 63 4.22 1.76 -3.35
CA ALA A 63 3.80 3.16 -3.21
C ALA A 63 4.77 4.03 -2.38
N SER A 64 5.31 3.52 -1.26
CA SER A 64 6.27 4.25 -0.42
C SER A 64 7.63 4.42 -1.11
N THR A 65 8.11 3.41 -1.82
CA THR A 65 9.34 3.49 -2.63
C THR A 65 9.17 4.47 -3.81
N SER A 66 8.02 4.43 -4.50
CA SER A 66 7.70 5.38 -5.57
C SER A 66 7.59 6.81 -5.07
N MET A 67 7.13 7.01 -3.83
CA MET A 67 7.11 8.33 -3.20
C MET A 67 8.53 8.82 -2.87
N ALA A 68 9.33 8.00 -2.20
CA ALA A 68 10.74 8.26 -1.90
C ALA A 68 11.54 8.60 -3.17
N TYR A 69 11.30 7.85 -4.26
CA TYR A 69 11.85 8.10 -5.59
C TYR A 69 11.46 9.47 -6.12
N SER A 70 10.16 9.80 -6.05
CA SER A 70 9.64 11.04 -6.65
C SER A 70 10.18 12.27 -5.95
N ILE A 71 10.28 12.25 -4.62
CA ILE A 71 10.85 13.35 -3.83
C ILE A 71 12.29 13.64 -4.30
N ALA A 72 13.12 12.60 -4.41
CA ALA A 72 14.48 12.74 -4.90
C ALA A 72 14.54 13.16 -6.38
N LEU A 73 13.58 12.71 -7.20
CA LEU A 73 13.50 13.07 -8.61
C LEU A 73 13.13 14.54 -8.81
N LEU A 74 12.18 15.07 -8.05
CA LEU A 74 11.85 16.50 -8.10
C LEU A 74 13.08 17.34 -7.74
N ARG A 75 13.85 16.93 -6.72
CA ARG A 75 15.01 17.68 -6.21
C ARG A 75 16.27 17.60 -7.08
N TRP A 76 16.64 16.41 -7.55
CA TRP A 76 17.95 16.16 -8.17
C TRP A 76 17.89 15.31 -9.46
N GLY A 77 16.69 15.01 -9.95
CA GLY A 77 16.47 14.26 -11.19
C GLY A 77 16.64 12.74 -11.07
N VAL A 78 16.51 12.06 -12.22
CA VAL A 78 16.35 10.60 -12.32
C VAL A 78 17.52 9.83 -11.71
N VAL A 79 18.76 10.27 -11.91
CA VAL A 79 19.95 9.55 -11.43
C VAL A 79 20.01 9.52 -9.90
N CYS A 80 19.84 10.68 -9.27
CA CYS A 80 19.80 10.80 -7.81
C CYS A 80 18.56 10.10 -7.23
N ALA A 81 17.43 10.12 -7.92
CA ALA A 81 16.23 9.40 -7.52
C ALA A 81 16.43 7.87 -7.49
N THR A 82 17.06 7.32 -8.53
CA THR A 82 17.40 5.89 -8.57
C THR A 82 18.36 5.56 -7.45
N TRP A 83 19.38 6.39 -7.22
CA TRP A 83 20.34 6.21 -6.13
C TRP A 83 19.67 6.26 -4.74
N ALA A 84 18.76 7.20 -4.53
CA ALA A 84 17.97 7.33 -3.30
C ALA A 84 17.22 6.03 -2.96
N VAL A 85 16.58 5.44 -3.97
CA VAL A 85 15.85 4.18 -3.83
C VAL A 85 16.80 2.99 -3.65
N THR A 86 17.95 2.97 -4.32
CA THR A 86 18.97 1.95 -4.07
C THR A 86 19.41 1.96 -2.60
N LEU A 87 19.74 3.12 -2.05
CA LEU A 87 20.09 3.26 -0.63
C LEU A 87 18.96 2.83 0.31
N TRP A 88 17.72 3.12 -0.05
CA TRP A 88 16.53 2.72 0.70
C TRP A 88 16.32 1.20 0.69
N ILE A 89 16.55 0.54 -0.45
CA ILE A 89 16.32 -0.90 -0.65
C ILE A 89 17.45 -1.74 -0.06
N LEU A 90 18.70 -1.29 -0.23
CA LEU A 90 19.89 -2.12 -0.06
C LEU A 90 20.02 -2.80 1.32
N PRO A 91 19.80 -2.14 2.47
CA PRO A 91 19.98 -2.79 3.77
C PRO A 91 19.03 -3.98 3.96
N GLY A 92 17.74 -3.79 3.70
CA GLY A 92 16.76 -4.87 3.79
C GLY A 92 16.96 -5.93 2.71
N ALA A 93 17.41 -5.57 1.50
CA ALA A 93 17.75 -6.53 0.45
C ALA A 93 18.92 -7.43 0.86
N VAL A 94 19.98 -6.86 1.45
CA VAL A 94 21.12 -7.61 1.99
C VAL A 94 20.66 -8.53 3.13
N GLY A 95 19.82 -8.03 4.05
CA GLY A 95 19.26 -8.86 5.13
C GLY A 95 18.44 -10.04 4.60
N MET A 96 17.55 -9.79 3.63
CA MET A 96 16.73 -10.83 3.00
C MET A 96 17.55 -11.81 2.16
N PHE A 97 18.61 -11.36 1.50
CA PHE A 97 19.54 -12.24 0.81
C PHE A 97 20.30 -13.13 1.80
N GLY A 98 20.79 -12.57 2.91
CA GLY A 98 21.43 -13.33 3.98
C GLY A 98 20.50 -14.38 4.57
N LEU A 99 19.22 -14.02 4.79
CA LEU A 99 18.19 -14.96 5.22
C LEU A 99 18.00 -16.10 4.21
N ALA A 100 17.93 -15.80 2.92
CA ALA A 100 17.79 -16.83 1.88
C ALA A 100 18.96 -17.83 1.94
N MET A 101 20.18 -17.33 2.10
CA MET A 101 21.37 -18.19 2.23
C MET A 101 21.34 -19.06 3.50
N GLY A 102 20.77 -18.55 4.60
CA GLY A 102 20.54 -19.32 5.82
C GLY A 102 19.48 -20.39 5.65
N VAL A 103 18.31 -20.04 5.09
CA VAL A 103 17.18 -20.98 4.88
C VAL A 103 17.57 -22.15 3.99
N ARG A 104 18.42 -21.94 2.99
CA ARG A 104 18.95 -23.00 2.12
C ARG A 104 19.78 -24.06 2.83
N GLN A 105 20.29 -23.76 4.04
CA GLN A 105 21.07 -24.68 4.85
C GLN A 105 20.22 -25.40 5.91
N ILE A 106 18.96 -25.00 6.07
CA ILE A 106 18.04 -25.61 7.03
C ILE A 106 17.57 -26.97 6.46
N ALA A 107 17.66 -28.03 7.27
CA ALA A 107 17.21 -29.36 6.90
C ALA A 107 15.73 -29.38 6.48
N GLU A 108 15.35 -30.33 5.61
CA GLU A 108 13.97 -30.48 5.14
C GLU A 108 13.03 -30.89 6.29
N SER A 109 13.50 -31.74 7.21
CA SER A 109 12.80 -32.07 8.45
C SER A 109 13.21 -31.14 9.58
N LEU A 110 12.20 -30.60 10.26
CA LEU A 110 12.36 -29.71 11.40
C LEU A 110 11.80 -30.36 12.66
N PRO A 111 12.29 -29.99 13.86
CA PRO A 111 11.64 -30.37 15.11
C PRO A 111 10.19 -29.85 15.17
N ASP A 112 9.29 -30.60 15.81
CA ASP A 112 7.85 -30.27 15.92
C ASP A 112 7.58 -28.86 16.45
N VAL A 113 8.39 -28.38 17.40
CA VAL A 113 8.30 -27.01 17.94
C VAL A 113 8.43 -25.95 16.84
N VAL A 114 9.25 -26.22 15.82
CA VAL A 114 9.45 -25.29 14.70
C VAL A 114 8.23 -25.29 13.78
N TYR A 115 7.61 -26.44 13.51
CA TYR A 115 6.35 -26.51 12.74
C TYR A 115 5.22 -25.74 13.43
N ARG A 116 5.09 -25.84 14.76
CA ARG A 116 4.07 -25.09 15.51
C ARG A 116 4.37 -23.59 15.54
N LEU A 117 5.63 -23.21 15.77
CA LEU A 117 6.09 -21.83 15.66
C LEU A 117 5.74 -21.24 14.28
N LEU A 118 6.02 -21.99 13.21
CA LEU A 118 5.71 -21.59 11.84
C LEU A 118 4.21 -21.44 11.60
N THR A 119 3.41 -22.38 12.11
CA THR A 119 1.96 -22.29 12.01
C THR A 119 1.41 -21.05 12.71
N GLY A 120 1.95 -20.70 13.89
CA GLY A 120 1.60 -19.48 14.60
C GLY A 120 1.96 -18.20 13.82
N ILE A 121 3.13 -18.18 13.19
CA ILE A 121 3.55 -17.10 12.26
C ILE A 121 2.60 -16.98 11.07
N ASN A 122 2.23 -18.10 10.45
CA ASN A 122 1.35 -18.13 9.27
C ASN A 122 -0.05 -17.62 9.61
N ALA A 123 -0.56 -18.02 10.78
CA ALA A 123 -1.82 -17.54 11.30
C ALA A 123 -1.79 -16.02 11.49
N ALA A 124 -0.72 -15.49 12.10
CA ALA A 124 -0.55 -14.05 12.22
C ALA A 124 -0.49 -13.36 10.85
N ALA A 125 0.22 -13.93 9.88
CA ALA A 125 0.27 -13.41 8.51
C ALA A 125 -1.12 -13.35 7.84
N VAL A 126 -1.96 -14.37 8.01
CA VAL A 126 -3.37 -14.36 7.56
C VAL A 126 -4.13 -13.16 8.17
N GLY A 127 -3.94 -12.91 9.48
CA GLY A 127 -4.53 -11.76 10.17
C GLY A 127 -4.07 -10.41 9.60
N LEU A 128 -2.77 -10.26 9.31
CA LEU A 128 -2.19 -9.03 8.75
C LEU A 128 -2.63 -8.78 7.28
N ILE A 129 -2.82 -9.85 6.51
CA ILE A 129 -3.36 -9.74 5.15
C ILE A 129 -4.84 -9.35 5.20
N PHE A 130 -5.60 -9.91 6.15
CA PHE A 130 -6.98 -9.49 6.41
C PHE A 130 -7.05 -8.02 6.81
N GLU A 131 -6.17 -7.56 7.72
CA GLU A 131 -6.04 -6.14 8.10
C GLU A 131 -5.89 -5.24 6.88
N SER A 132 -5.06 -5.67 5.94
CA SER A 132 -4.76 -4.91 4.75
C SER A 132 -5.91 -4.88 3.75
N ALA A 133 -6.58 -6.02 3.56
CA ALA A 133 -7.81 -6.10 2.78
C ALA A 133 -8.91 -5.22 3.39
N TYR A 134 -9.06 -5.27 4.72
CA TYR A 134 -10.00 -4.48 5.50
C TYR A 134 -9.73 -2.98 5.35
N ASN A 135 -8.48 -2.54 5.48
CA ASN A 135 -8.10 -1.13 5.43
C ASN A 135 -8.13 -0.52 4.02
N LEU A 136 -7.94 -1.33 2.97
CA LEU A 136 -8.00 -0.87 1.58
C LEU A 136 -9.43 -0.86 1.03
N SER A 137 -10.27 -1.80 1.44
CA SER A 137 -11.67 -1.93 0.96
C SER A 137 -12.46 -0.61 1.03
N PRO A 138 -12.59 0.09 2.18
CA PRO A 138 -13.36 1.33 2.25
C PRO A 138 -12.72 2.50 1.50
N LYS A 139 -11.42 2.43 1.20
CA LYS A 139 -10.68 3.47 0.45
C LYS A 139 -10.88 3.34 -1.06
N THR A 140 -11.12 2.12 -1.56
CA THR A 140 -11.22 1.83 -3.00
C THR A 140 -12.64 1.53 -3.46
N ILE A 141 -13.50 1.00 -2.59
CA ILE A 141 -14.89 0.66 -2.90
C ILE A 141 -15.77 1.88 -2.65
N THR A 142 -15.92 2.72 -3.66
CA THR A 142 -16.64 4.00 -3.58
C THR A 142 -18.12 3.88 -3.90
N ASP A 143 -18.52 2.87 -4.67
CA ASP A 143 -19.88 2.70 -5.19
C ASP A 143 -20.21 1.24 -5.54
N LYS A 144 -21.47 0.96 -5.88
CA LYS A 144 -21.95 -0.40 -6.17
C LYS A 144 -21.20 -1.08 -7.31
N VAL A 145 -20.72 -0.34 -8.32
CA VAL A 145 -19.96 -0.95 -9.43
C VAL A 145 -18.60 -1.39 -8.93
N THR A 146 -17.91 -0.55 -8.17
CA THR A 146 -16.62 -0.91 -7.57
C THR A 146 -16.73 -2.08 -6.58
N LEU A 147 -17.86 -2.19 -5.87
CA LEU A 147 -18.16 -3.34 -5.02
C LEU A 147 -18.30 -4.62 -5.86
N LEU A 148 -19.08 -4.58 -6.96
CA LEU A 148 -19.21 -5.72 -7.86
C LEU A 148 -17.87 -6.12 -8.49
N ILE A 149 -17.06 -5.15 -8.92
CA ILE A 149 -15.71 -5.40 -9.44
C ILE A 149 -14.87 -6.12 -8.39
N THR A 150 -14.88 -5.66 -7.14
CA THR A 150 -14.14 -6.30 -6.04
C THR A 150 -14.60 -7.75 -5.85
N PHE A 151 -15.91 -7.97 -5.77
CA PHE A 151 -16.50 -9.30 -5.59
C PHE A 151 -16.13 -10.26 -6.74
N PHE A 152 -16.35 -9.86 -7.99
CA PHE A 152 -16.04 -10.71 -9.14
C PHE A 152 -14.54 -10.95 -9.30
N SER A 153 -13.71 -9.95 -9.00
CA SER A 153 -12.26 -10.11 -8.98
C SER A 153 -11.84 -11.18 -7.97
N ALA A 154 -12.39 -11.13 -6.74
CA ALA A 154 -12.13 -12.12 -5.70
C ALA A 154 -12.66 -13.52 -6.07
N ALA A 155 -13.88 -13.61 -6.59
CA ALA A 155 -14.49 -14.88 -6.96
C ALA A 155 -13.73 -15.59 -8.09
N VAL A 156 -13.45 -14.87 -9.18
CA VAL A 156 -12.75 -15.43 -10.34
C VAL A 156 -11.32 -15.86 -9.99
N SER A 157 -10.59 -15.02 -9.25
CA SER A 157 -9.22 -15.34 -8.83
C SER A 157 -9.15 -16.45 -7.77
N THR A 158 -10.23 -16.73 -7.04
CA THR A 158 -10.30 -17.86 -6.10
C THR A 158 -10.55 -19.18 -6.83
N ILE A 159 -11.37 -19.16 -7.89
CA ILE A 159 -11.70 -20.36 -8.66
C ILE A 159 -10.57 -20.72 -9.62
N TYR A 160 -9.96 -19.73 -10.27
CA TYR A 160 -8.92 -19.94 -11.29
C TYR A 160 -7.56 -19.45 -10.80
N SER A 161 -6.54 -20.30 -10.92
CA SER A 161 -5.13 -19.97 -10.68
C SER A 161 -4.42 -19.82 -12.02
N SER A 162 -4.04 -18.60 -12.39
CA SER A 162 -3.23 -18.35 -13.59
C SER A 162 -2.51 -17.02 -13.48
N GLN A 163 -1.21 -16.99 -13.82
CA GLN A 163 -0.39 -15.79 -13.68
C GLN A 163 -0.90 -14.59 -14.51
N TRP A 164 -1.51 -14.86 -15.67
CA TRP A 164 -2.07 -13.85 -16.57
C TRP A 164 -3.44 -13.31 -16.14
N LEU A 165 -4.13 -14.01 -15.23
CA LEU A 165 -5.50 -13.69 -14.83
C LEU A 165 -5.57 -12.35 -14.11
N PHE A 166 -4.57 -12.05 -13.26
CA PHE A 166 -4.56 -10.84 -12.45
C PHE A 166 -4.45 -9.55 -13.28
N PRO A 167 -3.50 -9.41 -14.24
CA PRO A 167 -3.50 -8.28 -15.16
C PRO A 167 -4.83 -8.11 -15.90
N VAL A 168 -5.43 -9.22 -16.36
CA VAL A 168 -6.71 -9.19 -17.07
C VAL A 168 -7.84 -8.69 -16.18
N ILE A 169 -7.92 -9.16 -14.93
CA ILE A 169 -8.89 -8.70 -13.94
C ILE A 169 -8.76 -7.18 -13.72
N MET A 170 -7.53 -6.69 -13.57
CA MET A 170 -7.28 -5.26 -13.32
C MET A 170 -7.68 -4.39 -14.52
N VAL A 171 -7.26 -4.77 -15.73
CA VAL A 171 -7.63 -4.06 -16.97
C VAL A 171 -9.16 -4.11 -17.17
N SER A 172 -9.79 -5.25 -16.90
CA SER A 172 -11.24 -5.42 -17.00
C SER A 172 -11.98 -4.52 -16.01
N GLY A 173 -11.54 -4.43 -14.75
CA GLY A 173 -12.12 -3.51 -13.77
C GLY A 173 -12.07 -2.05 -14.22
N GLY A 174 -10.92 -1.62 -14.77
CA GLY A 174 -10.75 -0.29 -15.35
C GLY A 174 -11.63 -0.05 -16.59
N ALA A 175 -11.76 -1.04 -17.47
CA ALA A 175 -12.63 -0.95 -18.64
C ALA A 175 -14.12 -0.87 -18.26
N VAL A 176 -14.57 -1.68 -17.30
CA VAL A 176 -15.95 -1.71 -16.81
C VAL A 176 -16.36 -0.34 -16.26
N THR A 177 -15.54 0.27 -15.40
CA THR A 177 -15.82 1.60 -14.85
C THR A 177 -15.80 2.70 -15.91
N LEU A 178 -14.87 2.63 -16.87
CA LEU A 178 -14.83 3.56 -17.99
C LEU A 178 -16.09 3.48 -18.87
N ILE A 179 -16.53 2.27 -19.21
CA ILE A 179 -17.74 2.02 -19.99
C ILE A 179 -18.98 2.48 -19.21
N TRP A 180 -19.05 2.14 -17.92
CA TRP A 180 -20.15 2.51 -17.04
C TRP A 180 -20.37 4.03 -16.98
N ASP A 181 -19.28 4.79 -16.85
CA ASP A 181 -19.35 6.25 -16.80
C ASP A 181 -19.62 6.87 -18.18
N ARG A 182 -19.07 6.31 -19.26
CA ARG A 182 -19.31 6.79 -20.63
C ARG A 182 -20.75 6.56 -21.09
N LEU A 183 -21.34 5.42 -20.74
CA LEU A 183 -22.73 5.10 -21.09
C LEU A 183 -23.76 5.86 -20.24
N GLY A 184 -23.31 6.66 -19.25
CA GLY A 184 -24.21 7.40 -18.37
C GLY A 184 -25.09 6.49 -17.50
N LEU A 185 -24.73 5.20 -17.37
CA LEU A 185 -25.45 4.21 -16.57
C LEU A 185 -25.52 4.63 -15.10
N SER A 186 -24.51 5.35 -14.61
CA SER A 186 -24.53 5.97 -13.27
C SER A 186 -25.67 6.98 -13.08
N ARG A 187 -26.00 7.76 -14.12
CA ARG A 187 -27.10 8.74 -14.10
C ARG A 187 -28.46 8.06 -14.32
N ALA A 188 -28.52 7.04 -15.16
CA ALA A 188 -29.75 6.26 -15.37
C ALA A 188 -30.14 5.47 -14.10
N TRP A 189 -29.16 4.84 -13.46
CA TRP A 189 -29.34 4.04 -12.25
C TRP A 189 -29.75 4.90 -11.04
N THR A 190 -29.18 6.09 -10.87
CA THR A 190 -29.59 7.02 -9.80
C THR A 190 -31.01 7.55 -10.01
N ARG A 191 -31.41 7.83 -11.26
CA ARG A 191 -32.80 8.19 -11.60
C ARG A 191 -33.78 7.04 -11.31
N MET A 192 -33.42 5.82 -11.69
CA MET A 192 -34.22 4.63 -11.44
C MET A 192 -34.38 4.36 -9.92
N LEU A 193 -33.30 4.44 -9.14
CA LEU A 193 -33.40 4.29 -7.68
C LEU A 193 -34.19 5.43 -7.02
N ALA A 194 -34.14 6.65 -7.56
CA ALA A 194 -34.97 7.76 -7.08
C ALA A 194 -36.47 7.51 -7.32
N SER A 195 -36.84 6.81 -8.40
CA SER A 195 -38.24 6.39 -8.64
C SER A 195 -38.75 5.32 -7.67
N PHE A 196 -37.86 4.66 -6.90
CA PHE A 196 -38.24 3.67 -5.88
C PHE A 196 -38.21 4.21 -4.44
N LYS A 197 -37.85 5.48 -4.20
CA LYS A 197 -37.95 6.05 -2.84
C LYS A 197 -39.42 6.32 -2.49
N PRO A 198 -39.96 5.77 -1.40
CA PRO A 198 -41.32 6.08 -0.97
C PRO A 198 -41.44 7.57 -0.66
N ARG A 199 -42.50 8.20 -1.19
CA ARG A 199 -42.83 9.61 -0.97
C ARG A 199 -42.93 9.87 0.53
N PRO A 200 -42.26 10.88 1.11
CA PRO A 200 -42.44 11.20 2.53
C PRO A 200 -43.93 11.44 2.79
N ARG A 201 -44.49 10.73 3.78
CA ARG A 201 -45.88 10.92 4.23
C ARG A 201 -46.04 12.38 4.65
N GLN A 202 -46.96 13.09 4.00
CA GLN A 202 -47.41 14.40 4.50
C GLN A 202 -47.91 14.23 5.94
N PRO A 203 -47.53 15.10 6.89
CA PRO A 203 -48.15 15.10 8.19
C PRO A 203 -49.66 15.31 8.00
N LEU A 204 -50.48 14.44 8.62
CA LEU A 204 -51.93 14.56 8.60
C LEU A 204 -52.34 15.93 9.17
N PRO A 205 -53.33 16.63 8.59
CA PRO A 205 -53.88 17.84 9.19
C PRO A 205 -54.42 17.51 10.58
N SER A 206 -53.96 18.23 11.60
CA SER A 206 -54.49 18.14 12.96
C SER A 206 -56.00 18.42 12.94
N SER A 207 -56.80 17.42 13.30
CA SER A 207 -58.24 17.58 13.51
C SER A 207 -58.48 18.48 14.73
N THR A 208 -59.06 19.66 14.48
CA THR A 208 -60.03 20.36 15.34
C THR A 208 -59.85 20.22 16.87
N ALA A 209 -59.18 21.19 17.49
CA ALA A 209 -59.49 21.58 18.86
C ALA A 209 -60.71 22.53 18.83
N PRO A 210 -61.72 22.38 19.71
CA PRO A 210 -62.92 23.21 19.68
C PRO A 210 -62.68 24.64 20.20
N GLU A 211 -63.35 25.56 19.51
CA GLU A 211 -63.72 26.95 19.83
C GLU A 211 -63.14 27.61 21.09
N THR A 212 -62.32 28.65 20.86
CA THR A 212 -62.28 29.81 21.76
C THR A 212 -62.61 31.08 20.96
N VAL A 213 -63.85 31.52 21.18
CA VAL A 213 -64.50 32.81 20.93
C VAL A 213 -63.59 33.96 20.46
N GLU A 214 -63.88 34.51 19.28
CA GLU A 214 -63.42 35.82 18.82
C GLU A 214 -63.97 36.95 19.70
N MET A 215 -63.10 37.87 20.13
CA MET A 215 -63.48 39.23 20.49
C MET A 215 -62.65 40.24 19.70
N GLY A 216 -63.29 40.84 18.70
CA GLY A 216 -63.31 42.28 18.38
C GLY A 216 -62.01 43.01 17.99
N PRO A 217 -61.92 43.58 16.77
CA PRO A 217 -60.76 44.35 16.33
C PRO A 217 -60.95 45.85 16.57
N ILE A 218 -59.99 46.56 17.17
CA ILE A 218 -59.98 48.03 17.12
C ILE A 218 -58.55 48.57 17.06
N GLY A 219 -58.29 49.37 16.02
CA GLY A 219 -57.48 50.59 16.15
C GLY A 219 -56.04 50.49 15.67
N GLY A 220 -55.79 50.98 14.47
CA GLY A 220 -54.43 51.31 14.03
C GLY A 220 -53.84 52.49 14.80
N SER A 221 -52.53 52.60 14.76
CA SER A 221 -51.81 53.88 14.82
C SER A 221 -50.35 53.64 14.47
N GLU A 222 -49.83 54.59 13.72
CA GLU A 222 -48.47 54.77 13.27
C GLU A 222 -47.46 55.02 14.42
N LEU A 223 -46.18 55.13 14.00
CA LEU A 223 -45.06 55.90 14.58
C LEU A 223 -43.99 55.16 15.42
N SER A 224 -42.85 54.94 14.76
CA SER A 224 -41.54 55.57 15.02
C SER A 224 -41.16 56.00 16.45
N ALA A 225 -40.05 55.45 16.97
CA ALA A 225 -38.94 56.08 17.73
C ALA A 225 -38.22 54.98 18.54
N ALA A 226 -36.93 54.68 18.33
CA ALA A 226 -35.71 55.36 18.83
C ALA A 226 -35.44 55.19 20.35
N HIS A 227 -34.16 54.91 20.67
CA HIS A 227 -33.50 54.76 22.00
C HIS A 227 -33.68 53.40 22.72
N GLY A 228 -32.65 52.80 23.33
CA GLY A 228 -31.26 53.22 23.50
C GLY A 228 -30.42 52.16 24.26
N GLN A 229 -29.10 52.27 24.07
CA GLN A 229 -27.97 52.05 25.00
C GLN A 229 -27.82 50.81 25.93
N SER A 230 -26.61 50.23 25.78
CA SER A 230 -25.60 49.95 26.82
C SER A 230 -25.73 48.73 27.75
N ALA A 231 -24.77 47.81 27.66
CA ALA A 231 -23.85 47.51 28.78
C ALA A 231 -22.62 46.69 28.31
N ARG A 232 -21.43 47.24 28.58
CA ARG A 232 -20.10 46.61 28.59
C ARG A 232 -19.87 45.89 29.92
N THR A 233 -19.01 44.85 29.91
CA THR A 233 -17.94 44.47 30.89
C THR A 233 -17.61 42.98 30.65
N THR A 234 -16.40 42.42 30.65
CA THR A 234 -14.98 42.72 31.01
C THR A 234 -14.21 41.47 30.50
N GLY A 235 -13.03 41.48 29.87
CA GLY A 235 -11.80 42.16 30.26
C GLY A 235 -11.00 41.27 31.24
N HIS A 236 -10.24 40.29 30.74
CA HIS A 236 -9.20 39.60 31.53
C HIS A 236 -7.85 39.75 30.82
N ASP A 237 -7.03 40.62 31.40
CA ASP A 237 -5.64 40.88 31.06
C ASP A 237 -4.72 39.79 31.64
N VAL A 238 -3.75 39.33 30.84
CA VAL A 238 -2.54 38.64 31.31
C VAL A 238 -1.33 39.45 30.82
N PRO A 239 -0.33 39.76 31.68
CA PRO A 239 0.72 40.74 31.36
C PRO A 239 1.83 40.17 30.45
N PRO A 240 2.65 41.03 29.81
CA PRO A 240 3.77 40.59 28.98
C PRO A 240 5.01 40.33 29.84
N GLU A 241 5.50 39.10 29.85
CA GLU A 241 6.75 38.75 30.52
C GLU A 241 7.92 38.72 29.52
N GLN A 242 9.01 39.35 29.96
CA GLN A 242 10.18 39.74 29.19
C GLN A 242 11.06 38.56 28.79
N SER A 243 11.77 38.74 27.68
CA SER A 243 12.85 37.90 27.18
C SER A 243 13.89 37.59 28.25
N GLN A 244 14.15 36.30 28.49
CA GLN A 244 15.45 35.83 28.92
C GLN A 244 15.91 34.69 28.02
N SER A 245 16.90 35.02 27.19
CA SER A 245 17.75 34.08 26.46
C SER A 245 18.32 33.05 27.43
N LYS A 246 18.02 31.77 27.19
CA LYS A 246 18.82 30.66 27.71
C LYS A 246 19.60 30.08 26.55
N ASP A 247 20.92 30.14 26.72
CA ASP A 247 21.94 29.57 25.85
C ASP A 247 21.60 28.13 25.46
N GLU A 248 21.32 27.93 24.17
CA GLU A 248 21.36 26.60 23.55
C GLU A 248 22.83 26.23 23.27
N PRO A 249 23.23 24.96 23.44
CA PRO A 249 24.60 24.55 23.16
C PRO A 249 24.91 24.70 21.67
N GLU A 250 25.87 25.57 21.36
CA GLU A 250 26.52 25.68 20.06
C GLU A 250 27.07 24.31 19.64
N GLY A 251 26.43 23.67 18.66
CA GLY A 251 26.91 22.36 18.20
C GLY A 251 26.04 21.61 17.20
N LEU A 252 25.11 22.26 16.48
CA LEU A 252 24.45 21.65 15.33
C LEU A 252 24.49 22.64 14.18
N SER A 253 25.29 22.28 13.17
CA SER A 253 25.49 22.96 11.90
C SER A 253 24.27 23.77 11.44
N ARG A 254 24.46 25.09 11.27
CA ARG A 254 23.58 25.99 10.49
C ARG A 254 23.03 25.23 9.27
N GLU A 255 21.72 25.02 9.24
CA GLU A 255 21.06 24.52 8.03
C GLU A 255 21.25 25.57 6.93
N GLU A 256 21.91 25.15 5.85
CA GLU A 256 22.11 25.99 4.66
C GLU A 256 20.75 26.47 4.12
N PRO A 257 20.68 27.68 3.55
CA PRO A 257 19.44 28.20 2.97
C PRO A 257 18.93 27.23 1.89
N VAL A 258 17.65 26.88 1.95
CA VAL A 258 16.97 26.03 0.97
C VAL A 258 17.09 26.66 -0.42
N GLU A 259 18.00 26.14 -1.26
CA GLU A 259 18.07 26.52 -2.68
C GLU A 259 16.71 26.26 -3.35
N ALA A 260 16.21 27.27 -4.06
CA ALA A 260 14.91 27.30 -4.74
C ALA A 260 14.59 25.98 -5.49
N HIS A 261 13.31 25.60 -5.49
CA HIS A 261 12.75 24.40 -6.14
C HIS A 261 13.21 24.25 -7.61
N SER A 262 14.35 23.61 -7.84
CA SER A 262 14.76 23.18 -9.17
C SER A 262 13.96 21.93 -9.50
N ASN A 263 12.88 22.08 -10.24
CA ASN A 263 11.98 20.99 -10.54
C ASN A 263 12.56 20.14 -11.69
N HIS A 264 13.32 19.10 -11.37
CA HIS A 264 14.06 18.26 -12.34
C HIS A 264 13.16 17.23 -13.06
N VAL A 265 11.87 17.53 -13.19
CA VAL A 265 10.91 16.67 -13.89
C VAL A 265 11.30 16.57 -15.37
N PRO A 266 11.40 15.36 -15.93
CA PRO A 266 11.69 15.19 -17.35
C PRO A 266 10.65 15.90 -18.24
N SER A 267 11.02 16.25 -19.47
CA SER A 267 10.05 16.77 -20.43
C SER A 267 9.00 15.70 -20.80
N ILE A 268 7.80 16.11 -21.22
CA ILE A 268 6.73 15.19 -21.64
C ILE A 268 7.21 14.23 -22.76
N LYS A 269 7.99 14.73 -23.71
CA LYS A 269 8.54 13.90 -24.81
C LYS A 269 9.46 12.80 -24.28
N VAL A 270 10.32 13.15 -23.33
CA VAL A 270 11.22 12.20 -22.66
C VAL A 270 10.40 11.19 -21.84
N GLY A 271 9.37 11.62 -21.12
CA GLY A 271 8.48 10.74 -20.38
C GLY A 271 7.77 9.72 -21.27
N ILE A 272 7.23 10.16 -22.42
CA ILE A 272 6.59 9.27 -23.41
C ILE A 272 7.60 8.27 -23.99
N LEU A 273 8.78 8.74 -24.40
CA LEU A 273 9.84 7.87 -24.91
C LEU A 273 10.26 6.84 -23.86
N TRP A 274 10.40 7.26 -22.60
CA TRP A 274 10.76 6.38 -21.49
C TRP A 274 9.73 5.28 -21.25
N LEU A 275 8.43 5.63 -21.26
CA LEU A 275 7.37 4.64 -21.15
C LEU A 275 7.35 3.70 -22.35
N ALA A 276 7.52 4.21 -23.56
CA ALA A 276 7.55 3.38 -24.76
C ALA A 276 8.71 2.37 -24.70
N LEU A 277 9.90 2.81 -24.29
CA LEU A 277 11.06 1.93 -24.10
C LEU A 277 10.82 0.88 -23.01
N PHE A 278 10.28 1.30 -21.86
CA PHE A 278 9.94 0.38 -20.77
C PHE A 278 8.92 -0.68 -21.21
N PHE A 279 7.78 -0.27 -21.79
CA PHE A 279 6.75 -1.19 -22.23
C PHE A 279 7.21 -2.07 -23.39
N SER A 280 8.04 -1.56 -24.30
CA SER A 280 8.69 -2.38 -25.34
C SER A 280 9.54 -3.47 -24.69
N GLY A 281 10.45 -3.13 -23.76
CA GLY A 281 11.28 -4.12 -23.08
C GLY A 281 10.48 -5.12 -22.24
N PHE A 282 9.42 -4.65 -21.58
CA PHE A 282 8.48 -5.49 -20.85
C PHE A 282 7.78 -6.50 -21.77
N ILE A 283 7.20 -6.03 -22.88
CA ILE A 283 6.54 -6.89 -23.87
C ILE A 283 7.53 -7.86 -24.50
N THR A 284 8.73 -7.41 -24.87
CA THR A 284 9.80 -8.28 -25.37
C THR A 284 10.10 -9.38 -24.37
N THR A 285 10.27 -9.06 -23.08
CA THR A 285 10.55 -10.06 -22.04
C THR A 285 9.39 -11.08 -21.90
N LEU A 286 8.14 -10.61 -21.94
CA LEU A 286 6.96 -11.47 -21.94
C LEU A 286 6.95 -12.42 -23.14
N LEU A 287 7.17 -11.90 -24.35
CA LEU A 287 7.13 -12.66 -25.59
C LEU A 287 8.29 -13.64 -25.68
N THR A 288 9.53 -13.23 -25.36
CA THR A 288 10.70 -14.11 -25.38
C THR A 288 10.50 -15.30 -24.44
N SER A 289 9.96 -15.07 -23.25
CA SER A 289 9.66 -16.15 -22.32
C SER A 289 8.51 -17.05 -22.77
N ALA A 290 7.57 -16.56 -23.58
CA ALA A 290 6.44 -17.35 -24.07
C ALA A 290 6.77 -18.13 -25.35
N LEU A 291 7.66 -17.60 -26.19
CA LEU A 291 7.98 -18.14 -27.51
C LEU A 291 9.14 -19.14 -27.50
N ILE A 292 9.97 -19.16 -26.46
CA ILE A 292 11.08 -20.12 -26.32
C ILE A 292 10.57 -21.30 -25.49
N PRO A 293 10.33 -22.48 -26.09
CA PRO A 293 10.16 -23.73 -25.35
C PRO A 293 11.48 -23.98 -24.61
N ASP A 294 11.44 -24.18 -23.30
CA ASP A 294 12.62 -24.32 -22.43
C ASP A 294 13.41 -23.04 -22.14
N ALA A 295 12.74 -21.89 -22.11
CA ALA A 295 13.32 -20.65 -21.59
C ALA A 295 14.00 -20.87 -20.21
N PRO A 296 15.19 -20.29 -19.98
CA PRO A 296 15.90 -20.45 -18.72
C PRO A 296 15.07 -20.01 -17.52
N LEU A 297 15.18 -20.70 -16.38
CA LEU A 297 14.48 -20.34 -15.14
C LEU A 297 14.71 -18.87 -14.73
N ALA A 298 15.90 -18.33 -14.99
CA ALA A 298 16.21 -16.92 -14.76
C ALA A 298 15.31 -15.96 -15.57
N LEU A 299 14.97 -16.30 -16.81
CA LEU A 299 14.05 -15.52 -17.64
C LEU A 299 12.62 -15.62 -17.12
N HIS A 300 12.19 -16.81 -16.68
CA HIS A 300 10.90 -16.98 -16.01
C HIS A 300 10.80 -16.17 -14.72
N LEU A 301 11.85 -16.18 -13.91
CA LEU A 301 11.94 -15.38 -12.70
C LEU A 301 11.82 -13.89 -13.01
N LEU A 302 12.65 -13.39 -13.94
CA LEU A 302 12.61 -11.99 -14.35
C LEU A 302 11.22 -11.59 -14.88
N ARG A 303 10.62 -12.41 -15.75
CA ARG A 303 9.26 -12.20 -16.28
C ARG A 303 8.25 -12.08 -15.15
N THR A 304 8.25 -13.03 -14.23
CA THR A 304 7.29 -13.11 -13.12
C THR A 304 7.39 -11.88 -12.22
N PHE A 305 8.60 -11.48 -11.84
CA PHE A 305 8.79 -10.32 -10.97
C PHE A 305 8.56 -8.98 -11.70
N LEU A 306 8.90 -8.87 -12.99
CA LEU A 306 8.51 -7.72 -13.83
C LEU A 306 7.00 -7.58 -13.96
N LEU A 307 6.30 -8.71 -14.17
CA LEU A 307 4.85 -8.73 -14.22
C LEU A 307 4.27 -8.28 -12.87
N ALA A 308 4.74 -8.88 -11.76
CA ALA A 308 4.34 -8.49 -10.41
C ALA A 308 4.53 -6.98 -10.20
N GLY A 309 5.73 -6.44 -10.44
CA GLY A 309 6.02 -5.01 -10.28
C GLY A 309 5.12 -4.09 -11.10
N THR A 310 4.64 -4.55 -12.27
CA THR A 310 3.76 -3.78 -13.17
C THR A 310 2.28 -3.83 -12.75
N ILE A 311 1.85 -4.85 -12.02
CA ILE A 311 0.44 -5.04 -11.63
C ILE A 311 0.15 -4.76 -10.17
N ILE A 312 1.16 -4.51 -9.33
CA ILE A 312 0.89 -4.19 -7.93
C ILE A 312 0.45 -2.74 -7.81
N PHE A 313 -0.79 -2.52 -7.39
CA PHE A 313 -1.33 -1.20 -7.04
C PHE A 313 -1.58 -1.16 -5.54
N GLY A 314 -1.32 -0.01 -4.89
CA GLY A 314 -1.85 0.23 -3.55
C GLY A 314 -1.05 -0.31 -2.35
N GLY A 315 0.28 -0.38 -2.43
CA GLY A 315 1.14 -0.54 -1.25
C GLY A 315 1.52 -1.99 -0.87
N GLY A 316 2.42 -2.08 0.12
CA GLY A 316 3.11 -3.27 0.63
C GLY A 316 2.27 -4.55 0.79
N PRO A 317 1.09 -4.52 1.42
CA PRO A 317 0.41 -5.76 1.77
C PRO A 317 -0.19 -6.57 0.62
N VAL A 318 -0.45 -5.92 -0.52
CA VAL A 318 -1.04 -6.56 -1.71
C VAL A 318 -0.05 -7.49 -2.39
N VAL A 319 1.25 -7.28 -2.18
CA VAL A 319 2.31 -7.97 -2.92
C VAL A 319 2.54 -9.39 -2.43
N ILE A 320 2.45 -9.62 -1.12
CA ILE A 320 2.84 -10.90 -0.53
C ILE A 320 1.96 -12.03 -1.06
N PRO A 321 0.62 -11.91 -1.06
CA PRO A 321 -0.22 -13.01 -1.54
C PRO A 321 -0.06 -13.26 -3.05
N LEU A 322 0.18 -12.20 -3.82
CA LEU A 322 0.52 -12.28 -5.24
C LEU A 322 1.82 -13.06 -5.47
N LEU A 323 2.86 -12.75 -4.69
CA LEU A 323 4.14 -13.43 -4.79
C LEU A 323 4.03 -14.90 -4.42
N ALA A 324 3.19 -15.25 -3.43
CA ALA A 324 2.92 -16.65 -3.08
C ALA A 324 2.40 -17.42 -4.30
N GLU A 325 1.40 -16.88 -5.00
CA GLU A 325 0.86 -17.49 -6.22
C GLU A 325 1.90 -17.64 -7.34
N TYR A 326 2.89 -16.76 -7.37
CA TYR A 326 3.88 -16.71 -8.45
C TYR A 326 5.12 -17.56 -8.21
N VAL A 327 5.39 -17.95 -6.97
CA VAL A 327 6.60 -18.72 -6.61
C VAL A 327 6.28 -20.02 -5.87
N VAL A 328 5.20 -20.07 -5.09
CA VAL A 328 4.81 -21.26 -4.33
C VAL A 328 3.97 -22.19 -5.20
N THR A 329 2.95 -21.66 -5.88
CA THR A 329 2.07 -22.46 -6.74
C THR A 329 2.84 -23.18 -7.87
N PRO A 330 3.84 -22.55 -8.54
CA PRO A 330 4.70 -23.25 -9.51
C PRO A 330 5.74 -24.19 -8.89
N GLY A 331 5.84 -24.25 -7.56
CA GLY A 331 6.80 -25.09 -6.83
C GLY A 331 8.24 -24.56 -6.81
N TRP A 332 8.47 -23.27 -7.10
CA TRP A 332 9.82 -22.68 -7.08
C TRP A 332 10.33 -22.45 -5.65
N VAL A 333 9.44 -22.14 -4.72
CA VAL A 333 9.73 -21.94 -3.30
C VAL A 333 8.69 -22.70 -2.49
N SER A 334 9.12 -23.44 -1.46
CA SER A 334 8.19 -24.16 -0.60
C SER A 334 7.32 -23.20 0.21
N SER A 335 6.09 -23.61 0.57
CA SER A 335 5.22 -22.82 1.47
C SER A 335 5.93 -22.49 2.78
N ARG A 336 6.71 -23.45 3.32
CA ARG A 336 7.54 -23.28 4.51
C ARG A 336 8.52 -22.12 4.35
N ASP A 337 9.35 -22.14 3.30
CA ASP A 337 10.40 -21.15 3.11
C ASP A 337 9.80 -19.78 2.77
N PHE A 338 8.71 -19.76 1.99
CA PHE A 338 7.97 -18.53 1.72
C PHE A 338 7.53 -17.85 3.03
N LEU A 339 6.94 -18.62 3.93
CA LEU A 339 6.38 -18.12 5.17
C LEU A 339 7.46 -17.73 6.20
N LEU A 340 8.58 -18.46 6.27
CA LEU A 340 9.76 -18.06 7.03
C LEU A 340 10.26 -16.69 6.60
N GLY A 341 10.43 -16.49 5.29
CA GLY A 341 10.89 -15.22 4.75
C GLY A 341 9.88 -14.09 4.99
N LEU A 342 8.58 -14.37 4.89
CA LEU A 342 7.52 -13.41 5.20
C LEU A 342 7.58 -12.95 6.65
N ALA A 343 7.79 -13.88 7.59
CA ALA A 343 7.87 -13.57 9.01
C ALA A 343 9.00 -12.57 9.32
N VAL A 344 10.20 -12.88 8.81
CA VAL A 344 11.38 -12.04 9.00
C VAL A 344 11.21 -10.71 8.28
N GLN A 345 10.67 -10.71 7.06
CA GLN A 345 10.43 -9.50 6.28
C GLN A 345 9.59 -8.46 7.03
N GLN A 346 8.59 -8.89 7.81
CA GLN A 346 7.72 -7.98 8.56
C GLN A 346 8.46 -7.24 9.69
N GLY A 347 9.57 -7.80 10.17
CA GLY A 347 10.44 -7.20 11.17
C GLY A 347 11.64 -6.43 10.60
N LEU A 348 11.91 -6.51 9.30
CA LEU A 348 13.02 -5.78 8.68
C LEU A 348 12.65 -4.36 8.29
N PRO A 349 13.60 -3.40 8.39
CA PRO A 349 13.37 -2.04 7.92
C PRO A 349 13.37 -1.97 6.38
N GLY A 350 12.77 -0.88 5.89
CA GLY A 350 12.71 -0.58 4.48
C GLY A 350 11.48 -1.19 3.79
N PRO A 351 11.49 -1.31 2.46
CA PRO A 351 10.31 -1.71 1.71
C PRO A 351 10.04 -3.21 1.84
N ASN A 352 8.79 -3.59 2.14
CA ASN A 352 8.36 -4.99 2.21
C ASN A 352 8.63 -5.79 0.93
N PHE A 353 8.82 -5.10 -0.19
CA PHE A 353 9.15 -5.67 -1.50
C PHE A 353 10.56 -6.27 -1.55
N ASN A 354 11.43 -6.00 -0.56
CA ASN A 354 12.71 -6.70 -0.39
C ASN A 354 12.54 -8.21 -0.25
N PHE A 355 11.33 -8.68 0.08
CA PHE A 355 10.99 -10.09 0.04
C PHE A 355 11.22 -10.74 -1.33
N ALA A 356 11.09 -9.98 -2.42
CA ALA A 356 11.43 -10.45 -3.76
C ALA A 356 12.88 -10.92 -3.88
N VAL A 357 13.82 -10.24 -3.20
CA VAL A 357 15.25 -10.56 -3.20
C VAL A 357 15.46 -11.95 -2.59
N TYR A 358 14.79 -12.23 -1.47
CA TYR A 358 14.78 -13.55 -0.83
C TYR A 358 14.20 -14.63 -1.75
N LEU A 359 13.02 -14.40 -2.30
CA LEU A 359 12.34 -15.36 -3.16
C LEU A 359 13.14 -15.67 -4.44
N GLY A 360 13.75 -14.65 -5.04
CA GLY A 360 14.63 -14.80 -6.19
C GLY A 360 15.87 -15.64 -5.88
N ALA A 361 16.49 -15.40 -4.72
CA ALA A 361 17.65 -16.16 -4.26
C ALA A 361 17.33 -17.64 -4.02
N LEU A 362 16.15 -17.94 -3.48
CA LEU A 362 15.66 -19.31 -3.30
C LEU A 362 15.31 -19.98 -4.63
N THR A 363 14.64 -19.25 -5.53
CA THR A 363 14.19 -19.79 -6.83
C THR A 363 15.39 -20.19 -7.71
N LEU A 364 16.38 -19.31 -7.84
CA LEU A 364 17.56 -19.58 -8.67
C LEU A 364 18.71 -20.14 -7.83
N GLY A 365 18.49 -21.31 -7.22
CA GLY A 365 19.44 -21.91 -6.28
C GLY A 365 20.86 -22.15 -6.83
N SER A 366 21.02 -22.32 -8.14
CA SER A 366 22.33 -22.44 -8.79
C SER A 366 23.15 -21.14 -8.75
N ASN A 367 22.47 -19.98 -8.79
CA ASN A 367 23.08 -18.67 -8.65
C ASN A 367 22.15 -17.74 -7.85
N PRO A 368 22.18 -17.83 -6.51
CA PRO A 368 21.27 -17.10 -5.65
C PRO A 368 21.42 -15.59 -5.80
N PHE A 369 22.64 -15.11 -6.02
CA PHE A 369 22.90 -13.68 -6.21
C PHE A 369 22.23 -13.15 -7.48
N ALA A 370 22.35 -13.89 -8.59
CA ALA A 370 21.63 -13.53 -9.82
C ALA A 370 20.12 -13.59 -9.62
N GLY A 371 19.61 -14.61 -8.91
CA GLY A 371 18.19 -14.71 -8.58
C GLY A 371 17.68 -13.51 -7.77
N ALA A 372 18.42 -13.15 -6.73
CA ALA A 372 18.16 -11.99 -5.88
C ALA A 372 18.11 -10.68 -6.68
N LEU A 373 19.09 -10.48 -7.56
CA LEU A 373 19.18 -9.30 -8.42
C LEU A 373 18.03 -9.24 -9.42
N LEU A 374 17.73 -10.35 -10.11
CA LEU A 374 16.66 -10.41 -11.11
C LEU A 374 15.28 -10.16 -10.49
N ALA A 375 15.00 -10.78 -9.33
CA ALA A 375 13.72 -10.58 -8.65
C ALA A 375 13.61 -9.18 -8.04
N GLY A 376 14.69 -8.68 -7.43
CA GLY A 376 14.74 -7.31 -6.89
C GLY A 376 14.54 -6.26 -7.99
N LEU A 377 15.31 -6.34 -9.08
CA LEU A 377 15.12 -5.44 -10.22
C LEU A 377 13.74 -5.61 -10.84
N GLY A 378 13.28 -6.86 -11.02
CA GLY A 378 11.98 -7.16 -11.59
C GLY A 378 10.83 -6.50 -10.84
N ILE A 379 10.86 -6.51 -9.50
CA ILE A 379 9.75 -5.96 -8.71
C ILE A 379 9.78 -4.44 -8.56
N PHE A 380 10.96 -3.82 -8.50
CA PHE A 380 11.10 -2.38 -8.29
C PHE A 380 11.14 -1.58 -9.59
N LEU A 381 11.81 -2.08 -10.64
CA LEU A 381 12.04 -1.35 -11.89
C LEU A 381 10.74 -0.86 -12.55
N PRO A 382 9.66 -1.66 -12.65
CA PRO A 382 8.41 -1.20 -13.27
C PRO A 382 7.84 0.04 -12.61
N GLY A 383 7.76 0.05 -11.28
CA GLY A 383 7.24 1.19 -10.52
C GLY A 383 8.07 2.45 -10.76
N LEU A 384 9.40 2.35 -10.71
CA LEU A 384 10.30 3.49 -10.94
C LEU A 384 10.22 3.99 -12.39
N ALA A 385 10.18 3.07 -13.36
CA ALA A 385 10.11 3.42 -14.78
C ALA A 385 8.78 4.09 -15.13
N ILE A 386 7.67 3.50 -14.70
CA ILE A 386 6.33 4.06 -14.89
C ILE A 386 6.21 5.40 -14.19
N ARG A 387 6.77 5.54 -12.98
CA ARG A 387 6.74 6.80 -12.24
C ARG A 387 7.48 7.92 -12.95
N THR A 388 8.70 7.65 -13.40
CA THR A 388 9.50 8.60 -14.19
C THR A 388 8.77 9.05 -15.45
N GLY A 389 8.12 8.10 -16.11
CA GLY A 389 7.36 8.34 -17.32
C GLY A 389 6.09 9.16 -17.12
N ILE A 390 5.32 8.88 -16.06
CA ILE A 390 4.02 9.50 -15.79
C ILE A 390 4.13 10.92 -15.21
N LEU A 391 5.15 11.17 -14.38
CA LEU A 391 5.26 12.43 -13.63
C LEU A 391 5.15 13.71 -14.50
N PRO A 392 5.80 13.80 -15.69
CA PRO A 392 5.70 14.98 -16.56
C PRO A 392 4.30 15.33 -17.05
N PHE A 393 3.39 14.35 -17.14
CA PHE A 393 2.04 14.55 -17.66
C PHE A 393 0.95 14.32 -16.61
N TRP A 394 1.31 14.05 -15.35
CA TRP A 394 0.33 13.76 -14.31
C TRP A 394 -0.73 14.86 -14.16
N SER A 395 -0.33 16.13 -14.20
CA SER A 395 -1.24 17.27 -14.09
C SER A 395 -2.28 17.30 -15.22
N LEU A 396 -1.93 16.80 -16.41
CA LEU A 396 -2.82 16.64 -17.56
C LEU A 396 -3.69 15.40 -17.41
N LEU A 397 -3.09 14.30 -16.96
CA LEU A 397 -3.71 12.99 -16.81
C LEU A 397 -4.83 13.01 -15.76
N ARG A 398 -4.54 13.59 -14.59
CA ARG A 398 -5.48 13.67 -13.47
C ARG A 398 -6.69 14.54 -13.74
N ARG A 399 -6.66 15.41 -14.76
CA ARG A 399 -7.80 16.24 -15.19
C ARG A 399 -8.77 15.49 -16.10
N ARG A 400 -8.35 14.37 -16.71
CA ARG A 400 -9.19 13.60 -17.65
C ARG A 400 -10.19 12.70 -16.88
N PRO A 401 -11.52 12.86 -17.11
CA PRO A 401 -12.52 12.03 -16.44
C PRO A 401 -12.36 10.53 -16.72
N SER A 402 -11.95 10.18 -17.95
CA SER A 402 -11.72 8.77 -18.33
C SER A 402 -10.65 8.09 -17.49
N ILE A 403 -9.62 8.83 -17.07
CA ILE A 403 -8.50 8.25 -16.32
C ILE A 403 -8.89 8.03 -14.87
N ARG A 404 -9.62 9.00 -14.29
CA ARG A 404 -10.25 8.82 -12.98
C ARG A 404 -11.20 7.62 -12.97
N ALA A 405 -11.99 7.45 -14.04
CA ALA A 405 -12.89 6.31 -14.19
C ALA A 405 -12.12 4.98 -14.20
N VAL A 406 -11.07 4.85 -15.04
CA VAL A 406 -10.23 3.64 -15.08
C VAL A 406 -9.61 3.34 -13.72
N LEU A 407 -9.00 4.33 -13.07
CA LEU A 407 -8.37 4.15 -11.75
C LEU A 407 -9.38 3.73 -10.67
N ARG A 408 -10.62 4.26 -10.74
CA ARG A 408 -11.74 3.86 -9.88
C ARG A 408 -12.09 2.38 -10.03
N GLY A 409 -11.82 1.74 -11.17
CA GLY A 409 -12.04 0.30 -11.37
C GLY A 409 -10.84 -0.58 -11.05
N VAL A 410 -9.62 -0.11 -11.35
CA VAL A 410 -8.38 -0.88 -11.16
C VAL A 410 -8.09 -1.13 -9.68
N ALA A 411 -8.22 -0.10 -8.83
CA ALA A 411 -7.94 -0.22 -7.40
C ALA A 411 -8.85 -1.25 -6.66
N PRO A 412 -10.19 -1.22 -6.80
CA PRO A 412 -11.05 -2.24 -6.18
C PRO A 412 -10.87 -3.64 -6.79
N ALA A 413 -10.50 -3.76 -8.07
CA ALA A 413 -10.13 -5.05 -8.65
C ALA A 413 -8.91 -5.65 -7.93
N ALA A 414 -7.88 -4.84 -7.68
CA ALA A 414 -6.71 -5.25 -6.88
C ALA A 414 -7.11 -5.66 -5.46
N VAL A 415 -8.02 -4.93 -4.80
CA VAL A 415 -8.54 -5.33 -3.48
C VAL A 415 -9.24 -6.68 -3.51
N GLY A 416 -9.99 -6.99 -4.57
CA GLY A 416 -10.59 -8.32 -4.77
C GLY A 416 -9.54 -9.43 -4.85
N LEU A 417 -8.40 -9.16 -5.51
CA LEU A 417 -7.27 -10.11 -5.55
C LEU A 417 -6.67 -10.35 -4.15
N ILE A 418 -6.60 -9.33 -3.29
CA ILE A 418 -6.15 -9.50 -1.89
C ILE A 418 -7.09 -10.44 -1.15
N TRP A 419 -8.41 -10.25 -1.30
CA TRP A 419 -9.41 -11.13 -0.67
C TRP A 419 -9.29 -12.58 -1.13
N SER A 420 -9.07 -12.82 -2.42
CA SER A 420 -8.83 -14.17 -2.93
C SER A 420 -7.57 -14.78 -2.34
N ALA A 421 -6.51 -13.99 -2.26
CA ALA A 421 -5.23 -14.50 -1.82
C ALA A 421 -5.17 -14.70 -0.30
N LEU A 422 -5.92 -13.90 0.48
CA LEU A 422 -6.23 -14.19 1.88
C LEU A 422 -6.91 -15.57 2.03
N PHE A 423 -7.93 -15.86 1.22
CA PHE A 423 -8.59 -17.16 1.24
C PHE A 423 -7.61 -18.28 0.92
N ARG A 424 -6.81 -18.16 -0.14
CA ARG A 424 -5.82 -19.18 -0.52
C ARG A 424 -4.77 -19.42 0.58
N LEU A 425 -4.25 -18.35 1.18
CA LEU A 425 -3.28 -18.48 2.27
C LEU A 425 -3.89 -19.13 3.52
N SER A 426 -5.16 -18.84 3.82
CA SER A 426 -5.85 -19.51 4.92
C SER A 426 -5.97 -21.02 4.71
N GLN A 427 -6.00 -21.50 3.45
CA GLN A 427 -6.05 -22.94 3.13
C GLN A 427 -4.72 -23.67 3.36
N ILE A 428 -3.60 -22.96 3.49
CA ILE A 428 -2.26 -23.55 3.65
C ILE A 428 -1.51 -23.05 4.89
N ALA A 429 -2.21 -22.36 5.80
CA ALA A 429 -1.57 -21.68 6.93
C ALA A 429 -1.06 -22.65 8.01
N VAL A 430 -1.71 -23.81 8.19
CA VAL A 430 -1.28 -24.81 9.19
C VAL A 430 -0.24 -25.71 8.55
N VAL A 431 0.97 -25.78 9.12
CA VAL A 431 2.08 -26.55 8.55
C VAL A 431 2.54 -27.60 9.56
N ASN A 432 2.51 -28.86 9.12
CA ASN A 432 2.96 -30.02 9.87
C ASN A 432 4.02 -30.78 9.03
N GLY A 433 4.65 -31.81 9.61
CA GLY A 433 5.62 -32.66 8.90
C GLY A 433 5.05 -33.29 7.62
N ASP A 434 3.74 -33.56 7.59
CA ASP A 434 3.06 -34.23 6.48
C ASP A 434 2.50 -33.27 5.40
N GLY A 435 2.68 -31.96 5.57
CA GLY A 435 2.23 -30.95 4.61
C GLY A 435 1.48 -29.77 5.24
N SER A 436 0.73 -29.04 4.41
CA SER A 436 -0.03 -27.86 4.80
C SER A 436 -1.54 -28.09 4.76
N GLN A 437 -2.26 -27.51 5.73
CA GLN A 437 -3.71 -27.63 5.90
C GLN A 437 -4.36 -26.26 6.14
N SER A 438 -5.69 -26.24 6.00
CA SER A 438 -6.49 -25.05 6.26
C SER A 438 -6.44 -24.65 7.73
N ILE A 439 -6.36 -23.34 7.98
CA ILE A 439 -6.44 -22.73 9.30
C ILE A 439 -7.73 -23.12 10.05
N THR A 440 -8.79 -23.43 9.31
CA THR A 440 -10.08 -23.85 9.89
C THR A 440 -10.02 -25.21 10.58
N GLN A 441 -9.03 -26.05 10.26
CA GLN A 441 -8.84 -27.35 10.92
C GLN A 441 -8.22 -27.21 12.32
N ALA A 442 -7.65 -26.04 12.65
CA ALA A 442 -7.05 -25.78 13.94
C ALA A 442 -7.54 -24.43 14.50
N PRO A 443 -8.71 -24.42 15.19
CA PRO A 443 -9.39 -23.19 15.63
C PRO A 443 -8.52 -22.24 16.46
N TYR A 444 -7.55 -22.77 17.22
CA TYR A 444 -6.57 -21.97 17.94
C TYR A 444 -5.84 -20.97 17.04
N TYR A 445 -5.42 -21.39 15.85
CA TYR A 445 -4.72 -20.53 14.91
C TYR A 445 -5.65 -19.51 14.24
N VAL A 446 -6.95 -19.79 14.14
CA VAL A 446 -7.94 -18.77 13.75
C VAL A 446 -7.97 -17.63 14.79
N VAL A 447 -7.89 -17.97 16.08
CA VAL A 447 -7.80 -16.97 17.16
C VAL A 447 -6.49 -16.17 17.06
N VAL A 448 -5.36 -16.82 16.77
CA VAL A 448 -4.08 -16.12 16.55
C VAL A 448 -4.16 -15.13 15.38
N ALA A 449 -4.79 -15.52 14.27
CA ALA A 449 -5.02 -14.64 13.13
C ALA A 449 -5.90 -13.44 13.49
N ALA A 450 -7.02 -13.70 14.18
CA ALA A 450 -7.93 -12.65 14.64
C ALA A 450 -7.27 -11.69 15.64
N ALA A 451 -6.49 -12.22 16.59
CA ALA A 451 -5.75 -11.43 17.56
C ALA A 451 -4.70 -10.54 16.88
N SER A 452 -3.99 -11.08 15.89
CA SER A 452 -3.00 -10.32 15.12
C SER A 452 -3.64 -9.15 14.37
N PHE A 453 -4.79 -9.39 13.74
CA PHE A 453 -5.60 -8.33 13.12
C PHE A 453 -6.04 -7.28 14.15
N VAL A 454 -6.61 -7.70 15.28
CA VAL A 454 -7.15 -6.78 16.30
C VAL A 454 -6.05 -5.90 16.89
N VAL A 455 -4.89 -6.50 17.22
CA VAL A 455 -3.73 -5.80 17.77
C VAL A 455 -3.16 -4.78 16.79
N CYS A 456 -3.02 -5.15 15.52
CA CYS A 456 -2.48 -4.22 14.52
C CYS A 456 -3.50 -3.11 14.19
N GLU A 457 -4.77 -3.45 14.03
CA GLU A 457 -5.78 -2.48 13.61
C GLU A 457 -6.25 -1.57 14.75
N TRP A 458 -6.61 -2.08 15.93
CA TRP A 458 -7.16 -1.23 16.98
C TRP A 458 -6.10 -0.69 17.93
N PHE A 459 -5.06 -1.46 18.23
CA PHE A 459 -3.98 -1.00 19.12
C PHE A 459 -2.86 -0.29 18.35
N LYS A 460 -2.90 -0.30 17.01
CA LYS A 460 -1.91 0.33 16.13
C LYS A 460 -0.48 -0.15 16.42
N TRP A 461 -0.35 -1.39 16.88
CA TRP A 461 0.95 -2.00 17.10
C TRP A 461 1.62 -2.34 15.75
N PRO A 462 2.96 -2.30 15.69
CA PRO A 462 3.66 -2.67 14.47
C PRO A 462 3.37 -4.12 14.04
N PRO A 463 3.24 -4.41 12.73
CA PRO A 463 2.92 -5.76 12.23
C PRO A 463 3.87 -6.87 12.70
N PHE A 464 5.15 -6.56 12.92
CA PHE A 464 6.13 -7.53 13.43
C PHE A 464 5.77 -8.04 14.82
N VAL A 465 5.10 -7.23 15.65
CA VAL A 465 4.65 -7.65 16.98
C VAL A 465 3.59 -8.74 16.86
N GLY A 466 2.67 -8.60 15.90
CA GLY A 466 1.70 -9.64 15.58
C GLY A 466 2.37 -10.95 15.14
N VAL A 467 3.41 -10.87 14.30
CA VAL A 467 4.18 -12.05 13.87
C VAL A 467 4.89 -12.72 15.05
N ILE A 468 5.56 -11.96 15.92
CA ILE A 468 6.24 -12.48 17.11
C ILE A 468 5.22 -13.11 18.07
N ALA A 469 4.09 -12.44 18.31
CA ALA A 469 3.02 -12.98 19.15
C ALA A 469 2.46 -14.29 18.56
N GLY A 470 2.29 -14.37 17.24
CA GLY A 470 1.93 -15.59 16.54
C GLY A 470 2.96 -16.70 16.73
N ALA A 471 4.25 -16.40 16.57
CA ALA A 471 5.34 -17.35 16.80
C ALA A 471 5.33 -17.90 18.23
N VAL A 472 5.19 -17.01 19.22
CA VAL A 472 5.07 -17.38 20.65
C VAL A 472 3.82 -18.23 20.87
N ALA A 473 2.68 -17.87 20.30
CA ALA A 473 1.45 -18.64 20.38
C ALA A 473 1.61 -20.06 19.81
N GLY A 474 2.35 -20.22 18.71
CA GLY A 474 2.70 -21.52 18.16
C GLY A 474 3.58 -22.36 19.10
N VAL A 475 4.60 -21.75 19.71
CA VAL A 475 5.45 -22.43 20.71
C VAL A 475 4.65 -22.81 21.95
N LEU A 476 3.73 -21.96 22.40
CA LEU A 476 2.84 -22.26 23.53
C LEU A 476 1.91 -23.42 23.23
N ASP A 477 1.35 -23.49 22.02
CA ASP A 477 0.54 -24.62 21.57
C ASP A 477 1.33 -25.93 21.57
N TRP A 478 2.61 -25.89 21.16
CA TRP A 478 3.51 -27.04 21.28
C TRP A 478 3.77 -27.41 22.74
N TRP A 479 4.04 -26.43 23.60
CA TRP A 479 4.34 -26.65 25.02
C TRP A 479 3.15 -27.25 25.79
N VAL A 480 1.94 -26.75 25.53
CA VAL A 480 0.71 -27.25 26.16
C VAL A 480 0.28 -28.59 25.56
N GLY A 481 0.34 -28.74 24.23
CA GLY A 481 -0.04 -29.97 23.53
C GLY A 481 1.00 -31.09 23.59
N GLY A 482 2.22 -30.80 24.06
CA GLY A 482 3.34 -31.72 24.20
C GLY A 482 3.56 -32.26 25.61
N MET A 483 2.71 -31.89 26.60
CA MET A 483 2.71 -32.58 27.89
C MET A 483 2.07 -33.95 27.71
N PRO A 484 2.78 -35.07 27.99
CA PRO A 484 2.10 -36.36 28.09
C PRO A 484 1.06 -36.26 29.21
N ALA A 485 -0.19 -36.62 28.89
CA ALA A 485 -1.30 -36.70 29.84
C ALA A 485 -1.05 -37.77 30.91
#